data_AF-A0A8D8C7I0-F1
#
_entry.id   AF-A0A8D8C7I0-F1
#
_cell.length_a   1.000
_cell.length_b   1.000
_cell.length_c   1.000
_cell.angle_alpha   90.00
_cell.angle_beta   90.00
_cell.angle_gamma   90.00
#
_symmetry.space_group_name_H-M   'P 1'
#
loop_
_entity.id
_entity.type
_entity.pdbx_description
1 polymer ?
#
loop_
_entity_poly.entity_id
_entity_poly.type
_entity_poly.pdbx_seq_one_letter_code
_entity_poly.pdbx_strand_id
1 'polypeptide(L)'
;RDLRRGNSILKLCSQKKVMNLFSVLVIVGATLAVSVSGQRRSAEVGPYTAQFSGYKYIQRDITNMTTQLLSQSFDFLFLAADFDRYHRDRPGFEQLYREIADQAWSDAIALLQYQSRRGFPGQLDESYLFRVNDHPRMTDELGSLQMALGEEKRVAEMAHAIHQKASVAAEAAKGYDPDAAHFLDRQLIQRRSGSVRKLTGYIHIVNGLINLDTVTRDMGLHLFDHSLKTMQ
;
A
#
# COMPACT_ATOMS: atom_id res chain seq x y z
N ARG A 1 -65.70 31.69 5.33
CA ARG A 1 -64.81 32.81 5.73
C ARG A 1 -64.20 32.46 7.08
N ASP A 2 -63.48 31.37 7.23
CA ASP A 2 -62.24 30.92 6.59
C ASP A 2 -61.12 30.97 7.63
N LEU A 3 -60.55 29.80 7.81
CA LEU A 3 -59.62 29.40 8.84
C LEU A 3 -58.18 29.53 8.34
N ARG A 4 -57.29 29.74 9.33
CA ARG A 4 -55.89 29.29 9.42
C ARG A 4 -54.77 30.09 8.73
N ARG A 5 -53.97 30.72 9.61
CA ARG A 5 -52.55 30.43 9.91
C ARG A 5 -51.62 30.04 8.75
N GLY A 6 -50.73 30.98 8.45
CA GLY A 6 -49.25 30.86 8.52
C GLY A 6 -48.57 29.58 8.05
N ASN A 7 -47.72 29.71 7.02
CA ASN A 7 -46.28 29.41 7.08
C ASN A 7 -45.57 29.87 5.79
N SER A 8 -44.41 30.50 6.01
CA SER A 8 -43.12 30.45 5.31
C SER A 8 -43.00 30.19 3.79
N ILE A 9 -41.94 30.81 3.24
CA ILE A 9 -41.00 30.33 2.19
C ILE A 9 -40.94 31.18 0.88
N LEU A 10 -39.72 31.68 0.60
CA LEU A 10 -39.09 32.07 -0.68
C LEU A 10 -39.49 33.37 -1.43
N LYS A 11 -38.49 34.25 -1.63
CA LYS A 11 -37.87 34.64 -2.93
C LYS A 11 -36.97 35.86 -2.72
N LEU A 12 -35.64 35.73 -2.86
CA LEU A 12 -34.83 35.89 -4.08
C LEU A 12 -34.79 37.31 -4.66
N CYS A 13 -33.55 37.76 -4.91
CA CYS A 13 -33.11 38.87 -5.76
C CYS A 13 -32.92 40.24 -5.05
N SER A 14 -31.71 40.46 -4.51
CA SER A 14 -31.24 41.78 -4.07
C SER A 14 -30.12 42.29 -4.99
N GLN A 15 -30.43 43.41 -5.66
CA GLN A 15 -29.61 44.61 -5.95
C GLN A 15 -28.09 44.42 -6.14
N LYS A 16 -27.56 44.56 -7.36
CA LYS A 16 -27.07 45.82 -7.98
C LYS A 16 -26.09 46.65 -7.13
N LYS A 17 -24.82 46.61 -7.57
CA LYS A 17 -23.84 47.71 -7.79
C LYS A 17 -23.77 48.87 -6.78
N VAL A 18 -22.57 49.12 -6.22
CA VAL A 18 -21.77 50.40 -6.21
C VAL A 18 -20.34 50.02 -5.77
N MET A 19 -19.31 49.94 -6.62
CA MET A 19 -18.44 51.00 -7.19
C MET A 19 -17.45 51.65 -6.18
N ASN A 20 -16.15 51.38 -6.37
CA ASN A 20 -15.01 52.26 -6.08
C ASN A 20 -13.82 51.76 -6.95
N LEU A 21 -13.45 52.31 -8.12
CA LEU A 21 -12.93 53.66 -8.47
C LEU A 21 -11.45 53.79 -8.02
N PHE A 22 -10.44 53.47 -8.84
CA PHE A 22 -9.70 54.26 -9.86
C PHE A 22 -8.45 53.39 -10.17
N SER A 23 -7.74 53.36 -11.30
CA SER A 23 -7.53 54.32 -12.39
C SER A 23 -6.75 53.64 -13.53
N VAL A 24 -6.97 54.18 -14.73
CA VAL A 24 -6.51 53.82 -16.06
C VAL A 24 -4.99 53.92 -16.27
N LEU A 25 -4.38 52.97 -17.01
CA LEU A 25 -3.45 53.30 -18.09
C LEU A 25 -3.48 52.22 -19.19
N VAL A 26 -4.13 52.58 -20.30
CA VAL A 26 -4.08 51.86 -21.57
C VAL A 26 -2.83 52.31 -22.30
N ILE A 27 -1.91 51.37 -22.58
CA ILE A 27 -0.84 51.57 -23.57
C ILE A 27 -1.25 50.76 -24.80
N VAL A 28 -1.74 51.46 -25.82
CA VAL A 28 -1.80 50.96 -27.20
C VAL A 28 -0.41 51.15 -27.78
N GLY A 29 0.27 50.06 -28.09
CA GLY A 29 1.56 50.05 -28.78
C GLY A 29 1.85 48.66 -29.29
N ALA A 30 1.70 48.45 -30.59
CA ALA A 30 1.99 47.21 -31.27
C ALA A 30 3.47 46.83 -31.10
N THR A 31 3.73 45.75 -30.37
CA THR A 31 5.01 45.04 -30.43
C THR A 31 4.73 43.55 -30.43
N LEU A 32 4.91 42.96 -31.62
CA LEU A 32 5.26 41.58 -31.91
C LEU A 32 4.79 40.56 -30.86
N ALA A 33 3.75 39.81 -31.20
CA ALA A 33 3.58 38.48 -30.65
C ALA A 33 4.83 37.68 -31.02
N VAL A 34 5.83 37.67 -30.13
CA VAL A 34 6.74 36.53 -30.05
C VAL A 34 5.87 35.41 -29.53
N SER A 35 5.21 34.72 -30.45
CA SER A 35 4.96 33.31 -30.22
C SER A 35 6.36 32.73 -30.01
N VAL A 36 6.73 32.49 -28.75
CA VAL A 36 7.58 31.33 -28.51
C VAL A 36 6.67 30.15 -28.83
N SER A 37 6.48 29.91 -30.13
CA SER A 37 6.31 28.57 -30.67
C SER A 37 7.64 27.87 -30.41
N GLY A 38 7.91 27.63 -29.12
CA GLY A 38 8.64 26.47 -28.69
C GLY A 38 7.75 25.31 -29.11
N GLN A 39 7.84 24.98 -30.39
CA GLN A 39 7.42 23.71 -30.92
C GLN A 39 8.26 22.72 -30.13
N ARG A 40 7.76 22.31 -28.95
CA ARG A 40 8.12 21.03 -28.37
C ARG A 40 7.62 20.06 -29.43
N ARG A 41 8.48 19.80 -30.42
CA ARG A 41 8.50 18.52 -31.10
C ARG A 41 8.64 17.55 -29.94
N SER A 42 7.52 17.07 -29.46
CA SER A 42 7.50 15.82 -28.72
C SER A 42 8.06 14.87 -29.75
N ALA A 43 9.38 14.62 -29.67
CA ALA A 43 10.00 13.56 -30.43
C ALA A 43 9.16 12.35 -30.03
N GLU A 44 8.36 11.86 -30.96
CA GLU A 44 7.58 10.65 -30.75
C GLU A 44 8.62 9.56 -30.51
N VAL A 45 8.85 9.29 -29.22
CA VAL A 45 9.72 8.21 -28.77
C VAL A 45 8.98 6.96 -29.20
N GLY A 46 9.24 6.51 -30.42
CA GLY A 46 8.53 5.41 -31.07
C GLY A 46 8.81 4.06 -30.39
N PRO A 47 9.15 2.98 -31.11
CA PRO A 47 9.36 1.64 -30.53
C PRO A 47 10.56 1.52 -29.57
N TYR A 48 11.25 2.63 -29.27
CA TYR A 48 12.43 2.69 -28.40
C TYR A 48 12.02 2.81 -26.93
N THR A 49 11.52 1.71 -26.37
CA THR A 49 11.17 1.61 -24.95
C THR A 49 11.90 0.45 -24.31
N ALA A 50 11.99 0.44 -22.97
CA ALA A 50 12.53 -0.69 -22.22
C ALA A 50 11.53 -1.85 -22.07
N GLN A 51 10.41 -1.82 -22.79
CA GLN A 51 9.37 -2.84 -22.73
C GLN A 51 9.76 -4.04 -23.60
N PHE A 52 9.89 -5.21 -22.98
CA PHE A 52 10.15 -6.47 -23.67
C PHE A 52 9.42 -7.63 -22.98
N SER A 53 9.30 -8.76 -23.68
CA SER A 53 8.66 -9.99 -23.17
C SER A 53 7.19 -9.81 -22.75
N GLY A 54 6.63 -10.81 -22.05
CA GLY A 54 5.23 -10.89 -21.64
C GLY A 54 4.81 -10.01 -20.47
N TYR A 55 5.64 -9.05 -20.05
CA TYR A 55 5.40 -8.23 -18.86
C TYR A 55 4.05 -7.50 -18.87
N LYS A 56 3.59 -7.08 -20.05
CA LYS A 56 2.31 -6.38 -20.23
C LYS A 56 1.11 -7.15 -19.64
N TYR A 57 1.18 -8.48 -19.59
CA TYR A 57 0.09 -9.33 -19.07
C TYR A 57 0.09 -9.42 -17.54
N ILE A 58 1.25 -9.26 -16.91
CA ILE A 58 1.42 -9.34 -15.45
C ILE A 58 1.50 -7.96 -14.79
N GLN A 59 1.66 -6.89 -15.57
CA GLN A 59 1.85 -5.52 -15.09
C GLN A 59 0.83 -5.13 -14.03
N ARG A 60 -0.46 -5.34 -14.30
CA ARG A 60 -1.54 -4.99 -13.37
C ARG A 60 -1.43 -5.77 -12.06
N ASP A 61 -1.12 -7.06 -12.14
CA ASP A 61 -1.01 -7.89 -10.94
C ASP A 61 0.19 -7.47 -10.08
N ILE A 62 1.30 -7.08 -10.71
CA ILE A 62 2.46 -6.50 -10.00
C ILE A 62 2.07 -5.17 -9.36
N THR A 63 1.36 -4.28 -10.06
CA THR A 63 0.87 -3.01 -9.50
C THR A 63 -0.03 -3.23 -8.28
N ASN A 64 -0.91 -4.22 -8.33
CA ASN A 64 -1.79 -4.57 -7.21
C ASN A 64 -0.99 -5.10 -6.02
N MET A 65 0.02 -5.95 -6.27
CA MET A 65 0.92 -6.46 -5.24
C MET A 65 1.78 -5.34 -4.61
N THR A 66 2.30 -4.41 -5.40
CA THR A 66 3.03 -3.23 -4.90
C THR A 66 2.15 -2.40 -3.97
N THR A 67 0.91 -2.13 -4.39
CA THR A 67 -0.04 -1.35 -3.60
C THR A 67 -0.40 -2.06 -2.30
N GLN A 68 -0.55 -3.37 -2.36
CA GLN A 68 -0.79 -4.18 -1.18
C GLN A 68 0.37 -4.16 -0.18
N LEU A 69 1.61 -4.30 -0.65
CA LEU A 69 2.80 -4.23 0.20
C LEU A 69 2.93 -2.86 0.86
N LEU A 70 2.57 -1.80 0.13
CA LEU A 70 2.48 -0.45 0.68
C LEU A 70 1.43 -0.37 1.80
N SER A 71 0.21 -0.88 1.59
CA SER A 71 -0.81 -0.94 2.64
C SER A 71 -0.28 -1.72 3.84
N GLN A 72 0.22 -2.93 3.61
CA GLN A 72 0.79 -3.80 4.64
C GLN A 72 1.85 -3.10 5.50
N SER A 73 2.71 -2.27 4.89
CA SER A 73 3.73 -1.52 5.62
C SER A 73 3.14 -0.52 6.61
N PHE A 74 2.07 0.19 6.25
CA PHE A 74 1.38 1.11 7.14
C PHE A 74 0.61 0.37 8.23
N ASP A 75 -0.02 -0.75 7.89
CA ASP A 75 -0.79 -1.56 8.84
C ASP A 75 0.07 -2.06 9.99
N PHE A 76 1.25 -2.61 9.68
CA PHE A 76 2.20 -3.07 10.70
C PHE A 76 2.91 -1.93 11.42
N LEU A 77 3.08 -0.77 10.77
CA LEU A 77 3.58 0.42 11.44
C LEU A 77 2.60 0.91 12.52
N PHE A 78 1.30 0.92 12.22
CA PHE A 78 0.28 1.26 13.20
C PHE A 78 0.17 0.23 14.31
N LEU A 79 0.34 -1.06 13.97
CA LEU A 79 0.36 -2.13 14.95
C LEU A 79 1.56 -2.02 15.90
N ALA A 80 2.75 -1.73 15.38
CA ALA A 80 3.94 -1.46 16.19
C ALA A 80 3.68 -0.30 17.17
N ALA A 81 3.13 0.81 16.67
CA ALA A 81 2.78 1.97 17.51
C ALA A 81 1.68 1.69 18.55
N ASP A 82 0.83 0.66 18.36
CA ASP A 82 -0.14 0.23 19.37
C ASP A 82 0.52 -0.57 20.50
N PHE A 83 1.53 -1.39 20.18
CA PHE A 83 2.29 -2.18 21.15
C PHE A 83 3.32 -1.35 21.97
N ASP A 84 3.78 -0.21 21.43
CA ASP A 84 4.63 0.78 22.12
C ASP A 84 3.85 1.66 23.14
N ARG A 85 2.53 1.48 23.25
CA ARG A 85 1.75 2.26 24.23
C ARG A 85 2.06 1.80 25.65
N TYR A 86 2.11 2.76 26.58
CA TYR A 86 2.42 2.54 28.00
C TYR A 86 1.58 1.46 28.72
N HIS A 87 0.36 1.16 28.24
CA HIS A 87 -0.51 0.15 28.86
C HIS A 87 -0.32 -1.26 28.27
N ARG A 88 0.31 -1.39 27.10
CA ARG A 88 0.71 -2.68 26.52
C ARG A 88 2.17 -2.99 26.82
N ASP A 89 3.05 -2.01 26.60
CA ASP A 89 4.49 -2.07 26.89
C ASP A 89 5.12 -3.41 26.46
N ARG A 90 4.97 -3.72 25.16
CA ARG A 90 5.48 -4.95 24.53
C ARG A 90 6.55 -4.62 23.49
N PRO A 91 7.78 -4.26 23.90
CA PRO A 91 8.83 -3.82 22.99
C PRO A 91 9.29 -4.91 22.01
N GLY A 92 9.16 -6.20 22.35
CA GLY A 92 9.49 -7.29 21.44
C GLY A 92 8.49 -7.42 20.28
N PHE A 93 7.19 -7.30 20.58
CA PHE A 93 6.14 -7.24 19.54
C PHE A 93 6.24 -5.97 18.70
N GLU A 94 6.50 -4.82 19.31
CA GLU A 94 6.75 -3.57 18.59
C GLU A 94 7.85 -3.73 17.55
N GLN A 95 9.03 -4.24 17.96
CA GLN A 95 10.16 -4.44 17.07
C GLN A 95 9.83 -5.43 15.95
N LEU A 96 9.17 -6.54 16.25
CA LEU A 96 8.72 -7.51 15.25
C LEU A 96 7.86 -6.87 14.15
N TYR A 97 6.85 -6.09 14.53
CA TYR A 97 5.97 -5.44 13.54
C TYR A 97 6.67 -4.31 12.80
N ARG A 98 7.60 -3.60 13.46
CA ARG A 98 8.44 -2.61 12.81
C ARG A 98 9.29 -3.21 11.70
N GLU A 99 9.93 -4.35 11.96
CA GLU A 99 10.71 -5.06 10.96
C GLU A 99 9.86 -5.54 9.79
N ILE A 100 8.66 -6.07 10.05
CA ILE A 100 7.74 -6.50 8.97
C ILE A 100 7.30 -5.29 8.13
N ALA A 101 7.03 -4.14 8.77
CA ALA A 101 6.67 -2.91 8.08
C ALA A 101 7.81 -2.40 7.18
N ASP A 102 9.02 -2.31 7.72
CA ASP A 102 10.20 -1.86 6.99
C ASP A 102 10.54 -2.79 5.82
N GLN A 103 10.38 -4.11 6.01
CA GLN A 103 10.54 -5.10 4.94
C GLN A 103 9.48 -4.95 3.84
N ALA A 104 8.20 -4.79 4.20
CA ALA A 104 7.13 -4.60 3.22
C ALA A 104 7.32 -3.30 2.42
N TRP A 105 7.75 -2.22 3.09
CA TRP A 105 8.09 -0.96 2.44
C TRP A 105 9.26 -1.13 1.45
N SER A 106 10.34 -1.81 1.85
CA SER A 106 11.48 -2.09 0.99
C SER A 106 11.08 -2.94 -0.23
N ASP A 107 10.24 -3.96 -0.03
CA ASP A 107 9.73 -4.82 -1.10
C ASP A 107 8.86 -4.01 -2.08
N ALA A 108 8.02 -3.10 -1.59
CA ALA A 108 7.20 -2.21 -2.43
C ALA A 108 8.08 -1.30 -3.30
N ILE A 109 9.14 -0.71 -2.72
CA ILE A 109 10.11 0.09 -3.49
C ILE A 109 10.80 -0.77 -4.55
N ALA A 110 11.21 -1.99 -4.22
CA ALA A 110 11.86 -2.90 -5.16
C ALA A 110 10.94 -3.21 -6.35
N LEU A 111 9.65 -3.41 -6.12
CA LEU A 111 8.66 -3.64 -7.19
C LEU A 111 8.40 -2.39 -8.03
N LEU A 112 8.34 -1.19 -7.44
CA LEU A 112 8.22 0.07 -8.18
C LEU A 112 9.43 0.32 -9.08
N GLN A 113 10.63 0.06 -8.57
CA GLN A 113 11.87 0.13 -9.34
C GLN A 113 11.87 -0.91 -10.46
N TYR A 114 11.38 -2.12 -10.19
CA TYR A 114 11.26 -3.18 -11.18
C TYR A 114 10.28 -2.81 -12.30
N GLN A 115 9.11 -2.27 -11.98
CA GLN A 115 8.15 -1.74 -12.97
C GLN A 115 8.80 -0.71 -13.89
N SER A 116 9.52 0.25 -13.28
CA SER A 116 10.22 1.32 -13.99
C SER A 116 11.33 0.76 -14.90
N ARG A 117 12.08 -0.24 -14.42
CA ARG A 117 13.12 -0.93 -15.19
C ARG A 117 12.56 -1.67 -16.41
N ARG A 118 11.34 -2.19 -16.32
CA ARG A 118 10.64 -2.87 -17.42
C ARG A 118 9.97 -1.89 -18.41
N GLY A 119 10.17 -0.58 -18.24
CA GLY A 119 9.65 0.44 -19.16
C GLY A 119 8.19 0.84 -18.94
N PHE A 120 7.63 0.51 -17.77
CA PHE A 120 6.29 0.94 -17.36
C PHE A 120 6.40 2.00 -16.25
N PRO A 121 5.50 3.00 -16.23
CA PRO A 121 5.48 3.95 -15.12
C PRO A 121 5.16 3.20 -13.81
N GLY A 122 5.90 3.50 -12.74
CA GLY A 122 5.59 3.03 -11.39
C GLY A 122 4.25 3.61 -10.95
N GLN A 123 3.21 2.80 -11.05
CA GLN A 123 1.84 3.17 -10.71
C GLN A 123 1.38 2.37 -9.49
N LEU A 124 0.49 2.97 -8.72
CA LEU A 124 -0.24 2.32 -7.64
C LEU A 124 -1.71 2.17 -8.08
N ASP A 125 -2.36 1.10 -7.68
CA ASP A 125 -3.78 0.89 -7.96
C ASP A 125 -4.62 1.46 -6.82
N GLU A 126 -5.25 2.61 -7.05
CA GLU A 126 -6.12 3.27 -6.08
C GLU A 126 -7.26 2.37 -5.60
N SER A 127 -7.70 1.42 -6.43
CA SER A 127 -8.76 0.47 -6.05
C SER A 127 -8.31 -0.53 -4.98
N TYR A 128 -7.00 -0.70 -4.79
CA TYR A 128 -6.42 -1.62 -3.82
C TYR A 128 -6.08 -0.94 -2.48
N LEU A 129 -5.92 0.39 -2.46
CA LEU A 129 -5.58 1.17 -1.26
C LEU A 129 -6.71 1.21 -0.20
N PHE A 130 -7.96 0.93 -0.60
CA PHE A 130 -9.14 1.13 0.26
C PHE A 130 -10.08 -0.08 0.34
N ARG A 131 -9.70 -1.22 -0.25
CA ARG A 131 -10.55 -2.43 -0.22
C ARG A 131 -10.38 -3.27 1.04
N VAL A 132 -9.38 -2.99 1.86
CA VAL A 132 -9.24 -3.56 3.20
C VAL A 132 -9.80 -2.53 4.18
N ASN A 133 -11.10 -2.59 4.41
CA ASN A 133 -11.75 -1.85 5.49
C ASN A 133 -11.17 -2.29 6.85
N ASP A 134 -11.03 -1.32 7.76
CA ASP A 134 -10.64 -1.40 9.19
C ASP A 134 -9.14 -1.40 9.55
N HIS A 135 -8.50 -0.23 9.53
CA HIS A 135 -7.41 0.08 10.48
C HIS A 135 -7.95 0.99 11.58
N PRO A 136 -7.68 0.75 12.89
CA PRO A 136 -6.87 -0.30 13.50
C PRO A 136 -7.77 -1.31 14.24
N ARG A 137 -7.68 -2.61 13.93
CA ARG A 137 -8.11 -3.61 14.92
C ARG A 137 -7.05 -3.64 16.01
N MET A 138 -7.28 -2.91 17.09
CA MET A 138 -6.64 -3.21 18.37
C MET A 138 -6.91 -4.69 18.66
N THR A 139 -5.90 -5.53 18.42
CA THR A 139 -5.99 -6.97 18.61
C THR A 139 -5.11 -7.39 19.77
N ASP A 140 -5.50 -8.45 20.46
CA ASP A 140 -4.64 -9.16 21.41
C ASP A 140 -3.37 -9.68 20.72
N GLU A 141 -2.34 -10.04 21.49
CA GLU A 141 -1.04 -10.54 21.00
C GLU A 141 -1.18 -11.74 20.06
N LEU A 142 -2.17 -12.62 20.30
CA LEU A 142 -2.45 -13.73 19.39
C LEU A 142 -3.11 -13.25 18.10
N GLY A 143 -4.08 -12.34 18.20
CA GLY A 143 -4.81 -11.81 17.05
C GLY A 143 -3.89 -11.04 16.11
N SER A 144 -2.94 -10.29 16.66
CA SER A 144 -1.94 -9.54 15.90
C SER A 144 -1.00 -10.46 15.13
N LEU A 145 -0.57 -11.59 15.73
CA LEU A 145 0.24 -12.60 15.04
C LEU A 145 -0.54 -13.33 13.94
N GLN A 146 -1.81 -13.66 14.19
CA GLN A 146 -2.68 -14.29 13.19
C GLN A 146 -2.92 -13.36 11.99
N MET A 147 -3.14 -12.07 12.24
CA MET A 147 -3.24 -11.05 11.20
C MET A 147 -1.94 -10.98 10.38
N ALA A 148 -0.79 -10.94 11.06
CA ALA A 148 0.51 -10.94 10.39
C ALA A 148 0.71 -12.16 9.48
N LEU A 149 0.40 -13.36 9.98
CA LEU A 149 0.48 -14.58 9.18
C LEU A 149 -0.48 -14.54 7.97
N GLY A 150 -1.69 -14.00 8.16
CA GLY A 150 -2.67 -13.83 7.10
C GLY A 150 -2.14 -12.97 5.95
N GLU A 151 -1.56 -11.82 6.27
CA GLU A 151 -1.01 -10.90 5.26
C GLU A 151 0.23 -11.48 4.56
N GLU A 152 1.13 -12.12 5.29
CA GLU A 152 2.29 -12.81 4.71
C GLU A 152 1.87 -13.89 3.71
N LYS A 153 0.86 -14.70 4.06
CA LYS A 153 0.31 -15.72 3.16
C LYS A 153 -0.36 -15.10 1.94
N ARG A 154 -1.15 -14.05 2.14
CA ARG A 154 -1.87 -13.38 1.07
C ARG A 154 -0.90 -12.82 0.02
N VAL A 155 0.20 -12.18 0.45
CA VAL A 155 1.25 -11.72 -0.48
C VAL A 155 1.99 -12.89 -1.14
N ALA A 156 2.28 -13.97 -0.42
CA ALA A 156 2.92 -15.15 -1.00
C ALA A 156 2.05 -15.81 -2.09
N GLU A 157 0.75 -15.93 -1.86
CA GLU A 157 -0.22 -16.43 -2.84
C GLU A 157 -0.33 -15.53 -4.07
N MET A 158 -0.33 -14.19 -3.87
CA MET A 158 -0.26 -13.24 -4.98
C MET A 158 1.02 -13.43 -5.81
N ALA A 159 2.18 -13.59 -5.16
CA ALA A 159 3.44 -13.82 -5.84
C ALA A 159 3.43 -15.15 -6.63
N HIS A 160 2.90 -16.23 -6.05
CA HIS A 160 2.74 -17.51 -6.75
C HIS A 160 1.79 -17.41 -7.95
N ALA A 161 0.67 -16.66 -7.83
CA ALA A 161 -0.25 -16.46 -8.94
C ALA A 161 0.40 -15.69 -10.10
N ILE A 162 1.22 -14.67 -9.80
CA ILE A 162 1.98 -13.93 -10.82
C ILE A 162 3.06 -14.83 -11.43
N HIS A 163 3.78 -15.58 -10.61
CA HIS A 163 4.82 -16.50 -11.05
C HIS A 163 4.27 -17.59 -11.98
N GLN A 164 3.10 -18.15 -11.65
CA GLN A 164 2.39 -19.11 -12.52
C GLN A 164 2.07 -18.48 -13.88
N LYS A 165 1.56 -17.26 -13.92
CA LYS A 165 1.26 -16.54 -15.17
C LYS A 165 2.51 -16.24 -16.00
N ALA A 166 3.64 -15.96 -15.34
CA ALA A 166 4.90 -15.61 -15.99
C ALA A 166 5.70 -16.85 -16.47
N SER A 167 5.53 -18.01 -15.82
CA SER A 167 6.31 -19.24 -16.08
C SER A 167 5.67 -20.19 -17.09
N VAL A 168 4.34 -20.21 -17.21
CA VAL A 168 3.64 -21.14 -18.10
C VAL A 168 3.82 -20.72 -19.57
N ALA A 169 4.69 -21.44 -20.28
CA ALA A 169 4.92 -21.25 -21.71
C ALA A 169 3.80 -21.85 -22.60
N ALA A 170 3.00 -22.78 -22.07
CA ALA A 170 2.15 -23.67 -22.87
C ALA A 170 0.76 -23.14 -23.24
N GLU A 171 0.11 -22.34 -22.39
CA GLU A 171 -1.29 -21.93 -22.61
C GLU A 171 -1.43 -20.54 -23.28
N ALA A 172 -0.43 -19.67 -23.13
CA ALA A 172 -0.41 -18.37 -23.79
C ALA A 172 1.03 -17.90 -24.00
N ALA A 173 1.61 -18.16 -25.17
CA ALA A 173 2.93 -17.69 -25.58
C ALA A 173 3.15 -16.16 -25.42
N LYS A 174 2.09 -15.40 -25.14
CA LYS A 174 2.12 -13.96 -24.92
C LYS A 174 2.49 -13.57 -23.49
N GLY A 175 2.22 -14.39 -22.47
CA GLY A 175 2.43 -14.09 -21.06
C GLY A 175 3.77 -14.54 -20.47
N TYR A 176 4.55 -15.30 -21.24
CA TYR A 176 5.81 -15.88 -20.77
C TYR A 176 6.88 -14.80 -20.51
N ASP A 177 7.32 -14.71 -19.26
CA ASP A 177 8.31 -13.74 -18.77
C ASP A 177 9.21 -14.36 -17.70
N PRO A 178 10.28 -15.07 -18.09
CA PRO A 178 11.17 -15.76 -17.16
C PRO A 178 11.96 -14.79 -16.27
N ASP A 179 12.21 -13.56 -16.72
CA ASP A 179 12.88 -12.53 -15.92
C ASP A 179 12.00 -12.08 -14.74
N ALA A 180 10.70 -11.90 -14.98
CA ALA A 180 9.75 -11.60 -13.91
C ALA A 180 9.58 -12.75 -12.92
N ALA A 181 9.48 -13.98 -13.40
CA ALA A 181 9.44 -15.15 -12.53
C ALA A 181 10.68 -15.23 -11.62
N HIS A 182 11.88 -15.07 -12.21
CA HIS A 182 13.13 -15.11 -11.46
C HIS A 182 13.31 -13.94 -10.48
N PHE A 183 12.81 -12.76 -10.83
CA PHE A 183 12.79 -11.61 -9.92
C PHE A 183 11.94 -11.90 -8.67
N LEU A 184 10.73 -12.45 -8.85
CA LEU A 184 9.82 -12.79 -7.75
C LEU A 184 10.39 -13.88 -6.85
N ASP A 185 11.04 -14.89 -7.42
CA ASP A 185 11.68 -15.97 -6.66
C ASP A 185 12.72 -15.43 -5.68
N ARG A 186 13.61 -14.56 -6.18
CA ARG A 186 14.71 -13.98 -5.38
C ARG A 186 14.22 -12.96 -4.36
N GLN A 187 13.34 -12.05 -4.78
CA GLN A 187 12.98 -10.89 -3.97
C GLN A 187 11.83 -11.13 -3.02
N LEU A 188 10.97 -12.14 -3.23
CA LEU A 188 9.77 -12.30 -2.40
C LEU A 188 9.61 -13.73 -1.91
N ILE A 189 9.48 -14.69 -2.84
CA ILE A 189 9.03 -16.06 -2.53
C ILE A 189 9.97 -16.75 -1.52
N GLN A 190 11.29 -16.70 -1.77
CA GLN A 190 12.27 -17.34 -0.89
C GLN A 190 12.19 -16.82 0.55
N ARG A 191 12.12 -15.50 0.73
CA ARG A 191 12.10 -14.87 2.06
C ARG A 191 10.78 -15.11 2.79
N ARG A 192 9.66 -14.90 2.10
CA ARG A 192 8.30 -15.00 2.69
C ARG A 192 8.01 -16.39 3.24
N SER A 193 8.55 -17.45 2.60
CA SER A 193 8.43 -18.82 3.13
C SER A 193 9.01 -18.97 4.56
N GLY A 194 10.15 -18.31 4.83
CA GLY A 194 10.77 -18.27 6.14
C GLY A 194 9.95 -17.46 7.14
N SER A 195 9.44 -16.29 6.74
CA SER A 195 8.57 -15.45 7.58
C SER A 195 7.29 -16.17 8.00
N VAL A 196 6.61 -16.84 7.06
CA VAL A 196 5.42 -17.66 7.34
C VAL A 196 5.72 -18.75 8.38
N ARG A 197 6.86 -19.44 8.24
CA ARG A 197 7.27 -20.48 9.20
C ARG A 197 7.58 -19.91 10.59
N LYS A 198 8.24 -18.76 10.68
CA LYS A 198 8.56 -18.07 11.93
C LYS A 198 7.28 -17.65 12.66
N LEU A 199 6.40 -16.90 11.97
CA LEU A 199 5.13 -16.43 12.54
C LEU A 199 4.22 -17.58 12.98
N THR A 200 4.15 -18.66 12.19
CA THR A 200 3.38 -19.86 12.60
C THR A 200 3.93 -20.48 13.89
N GLY A 201 5.26 -20.49 14.06
CA GLY A 201 5.89 -20.94 15.30
C GLY A 201 5.51 -20.07 16.49
N TYR A 202 5.56 -18.75 16.33
CA TYR A 202 5.13 -17.80 17.37
C TYR A 202 3.66 -17.98 17.75
N ILE A 203 2.76 -18.16 16.76
CA ILE A 203 1.35 -18.42 17.02
C ILE A 203 1.15 -19.69 17.83
N HIS A 204 1.87 -20.77 17.52
CA HIS A 204 1.74 -22.01 18.29
C HIS A 204 2.23 -21.86 19.73
N ILE A 205 3.32 -21.12 19.96
CA ILE A 205 3.81 -20.82 21.31
C ILE A 205 2.76 -20.02 22.08
N VAL A 206 2.30 -18.88 21.53
CA VAL A 206 1.33 -18.00 22.18
C VAL A 206 -0.01 -18.70 22.42
N ASN A 207 -0.48 -19.51 21.46
CA ASN A 207 -1.71 -20.30 21.64
C ASN A 207 -1.55 -21.35 22.74
N GLY A 208 -0.36 -21.95 22.89
CA GLY A 208 -0.03 -22.83 24.01
C GLY A 208 -0.10 -22.10 25.36
N LEU A 209 0.38 -20.85 25.41
CA LEU A 209 0.39 -20.02 26.62
C LEU A 209 -1.01 -19.54 27.03
N ILE A 210 -1.89 -19.28 26.08
CA ILE A 210 -3.26 -18.78 26.35
C ILE A 210 -4.14 -19.83 27.03
N ASN A 211 -3.86 -21.12 26.81
CA ASN A 211 -4.60 -22.22 27.44
C ASN A 211 -4.17 -22.50 28.89
N LEU A 212 -3.19 -21.76 29.42
CA LEU A 212 -2.72 -21.88 30.81
C LEU A 212 -3.52 -20.98 31.76
N ASP A 213 -3.29 -21.15 33.07
CA ASP A 213 -3.82 -20.26 34.11
C ASP A 213 -3.43 -18.80 33.87
N THR A 214 -4.28 -17.85 34.30
CA THR A 214 -4.13 -16.41 34.01
C THR A 214 -2.79 -15.83 34.45
N VAL A 215 -2.28 -16.23 35.62
CA VAL A 215 -0.98 -15.77 36.16
C VAL A 215 0.18 -16.29 35.29
N THR A 216 0.12 -17.56 34.90
CA THR A 216 1.16 -18.20 34.08
C THR A 216 1.13 -17.66 32.65
N ARG A 217 -0.06 -17.32 32.13
CA ARG A 217 -0.25 -16.69 30.82
C ARG A 217 0.45 -15.33 30.74
N ASP A 218 0.18 -14.43 31.68
CA ASP A 218 0.70 -13.06 31.62
C ASP A 218 2.23 -13.03 31.78
N MET A 219 2.76 -13.90 32.66
CA MET A 219 4.21 -14.13 32.78
C MET A 219 4.80 -14.74 31.51
N GLY A 220 4.15 -15.76 30.94
CA GLY A 220 4.59 -16.42 29.71
C GLY A 220 4.64 -15.47 28.52
N LEU A 221 3.64 -14.59 28.38
CA LEU A 221 3.60 -13.55 27.35
C LEU A 221 4.73 -12.54 27.52
N HIS A 222 5.01 -12.11 28.76
CA HIS A 222 6.12 -11.19 29.04
C HIS A 222 7.48 -11.84 28.73
N LEU A 223 7.68 -13.11 29.10
CA LEU A 223 8.90 -13.85 28.76
C LEU A 223 9.04 -14.08 27.26
N PHE A 224 7.93 -14.32 26.56
CA PHE A 224 7.91 -14.46 25.12
C PHE A 224 8.29 -13.15 24.42
N ASP A 225 7.73 -12.02 24.86
CA ASP A 225 8.09 -10.70 24.34
C ASP A 225 9.60 -10.41 24.52
N HIS A 226 10.15 -10.71 25.71
CA HIS A 226 11.58 -10.59 25.95
C HIS A 226 12.40 -11.50 25.01
N SER A 227 11.90 -12.69 24.70
CA SER A 227 12.55 -13.61 23.77
C SER A 227 12.58 -13.05 22.34
N LEU A 228 11.50 -12.38 21.89
CA LEU A 228 11.44 -11.73 20.58
C LEU A 228 12.53 -10.67 20.45
N LYS A 229 12.67 -9.80 21.46
CA LYS A 229 13.68 -8.74 21.49
C LYS A 229 15.12 -9.27 21.47
N THR A 230 15.35 -10.48 22.01
CA THR A 230 16.70 -11.06 22.13
C THR A 230 17.09 -11.90 20.89
N MET A 231 16.11 -12.45 20.17
CA MET A 231 16.35 -13.37 19.05
C MET A 231 16.45 -12.68 17.67
N GLN A 232 16.26 -11.37 17.61
CA GLN A 232 16.45 -10.53 16.42
C GLN A 232 17.85 -9.90 16.41
#